data_AF-A0A849E509-F1
#
_entry.id   AF-A0A849E509-F1
#
_cell.length_a   1.000
_cell.length_b   1.000
_cell.length_c   1.000
_cell.angle_alpha   90.00
_cell.angle_beta   90.00
_cell.angle_gamma   90.00
#
_symmetry.space_group_name_H-M   'P 1'
#
loop_
_entity.id
_entity.type
_entity.pdbx_description
1 polymer ?
#
loop_
_entity_poly.entity_id
_entity_poly.type
_entity_poly.pdbx_seq_one_letter_code
_entity_poly.pdbx_strand_id
1 'polypeptide(L)' 'SGISPIEACRAAIVEPLSDDEDTIEALMEVVKAKIPVAKQVING' A
#
# COMPACT_ATOMS: atom_id res chain seq x y z
N SER A 1 6.62 -14.39 9.25
CA SER A 1 6.93 -13.84 7.92
C SER A 1 5.62 -13.55 7.21
N GLY A 2 5.49 -12.37 6.62
CA GLY A 2 4.29 -11.93 5.92
C GLY A 2 4.64 -10.74 5.04
N ILE A 3 3.89 -10.55 3.96
CA ILE A 3 3.98 -9.38 3.10
C ILE A 3 3.36 -8.18 3.83
N SER A 4 3.92 -6.98 3.69
CA SER A 4 3.28 -5.81 4.30
C SER A 4 1.91 -5.57 3.64
N PRO A 5 0.90 -5.06 4.37
CA PRO A 5 -0.41 -4.80 3.75
C PRO A 5 -0.33 -3.85 2.55
N ILE A 6 0.62 -2.91 2.55
CA ILE A 6 0.85 -1.99 1.44
C ILE A 6 1.39 -2.74 0.21
N GLU A 7 2.42 -3.58 0.37
CA GLU A 7 2.97 -4.38 -0.72
C GLU A 7 1.96 -5.41 -1.25
N ALA A 8 1.17 -6.00 -0.35
CA ALA A 8 0.10 -6.93 -0.73
C ALA A 8 -0.95 -6.23 -1.60
N CYS A 9 -1.40 -5.05 -1.21
CA CYS A 9 -2.34 -4.26 -2.01
C CYS A 9 -1.75 -3.84 -3.35
N ARG A 10 -0.45 -3.49 -3.41
CA ARG A 10 0.20 -3.15 -4.68
C ARG A 10 0.13 -4.32 -5.66
N ALA A 11 0.59 -5.50 -5.23
CA ALA A 11 0.69 -6.67 -6.09
C ALA A 11 -0.68 -7.30 -6.43
N ALA A 12 -1.62 -7.33 -5.47
CA ALA A 12 -2.88 -8.04 -5.65
C ALA A 12 -4.04 -7.18 -6.17
N ILE A 13 -3.94 -5.85 -6.07
CA ILE A 13 -5.03 -4.93 -6.42
C ILE A 13 -4.56 -3.84 -7.40
N VAL A 14 -3.49 -3.10 -7.10
CA VAL A 14 -3.12 -1.92 -7.90
C VAL A 14 -2.53 -2.32 -9.26
N GLU A 15 -1.49 -3.16 -9.28
CA GLU A 15 -0.85 -3.60 -10.53
C GLU A 15 -1.81 -4.36 -11.48
N PRO A 16 -2.77 -5.17 -11.00
CA PRO A 16 -3.80 -5.76 -11.89
C PRO A 16 -4.80 -4.77 -12.50
N LEU A 17 -4.97 -3.58 -11.95
CA LEU A 17 -5.96 -2.60 -12.42
C LEU A 17 -5.41 -1.64 -13.48
N SER A 18 -4.09 -1.45 -13.51
CA SER A 18 -3.44 -0.50 -14.42
C SER A 18 -1.97 -0.84 -14.60
N ASP A 19 -1.45 -0.69 -15.81
CA ASP A 19 -0.02 -0.72 -16.16
C ASP A 19 0.59 0.68 -16.31
N ASP A 20 -0.26 1.72 -16.38
CA ASP A 20 0.16 3.13 -16.36
C ASP A 20 0.73 3.52 -14.98
N GLU A 21 1.96 4.04 -14.99
CA GLU A 21 2.75 4.32 -13.79
C GLU A 21 2.14 5.45 -12.95
N ASP A 22 1.68 6.53 -13.59
CA ASP A 22 1.01 7.67 -12.92
C ASP A 22 -0.25 7.21 -12.19
N THR A 23 -1.05 6.34 -12.82
CA THR A 23 -2.25 5.76 -12.23
C THR A 23 -1.92 4.84 -11.06
N ILE A 24 -0.88 4.00 -11.18
CA ILE A 24 -0.39 3.15 -10.08
C ILE A 24 0.00 4.01 -8.88
N GLU A 25 0.75 5.10 -9.10
CA GLU A 25 1.17 6.00 -8.04
C GLU A 25 -0.02 6.63 -7.32
N ALA A 26 -0.97 7.19 -8.07
CA ALA A 26 -2.18 7.80 -7.52
C ALA A 26 -3.00 6.79 -6.68
N LEU A 27 -3.16 5.56 -7.16
CA LEU A 27 -3.86 4.51 -6.40
C LEU A 27 -3.08 4.11 -5.14
N MET A 28 -1.74 4.07 -5.20
CA MET A 28 -0.91 3.79 -4.04
C MET A 28 -0.98 4.89 -2.97
N GLU A 29 -1.26 6.15 -3.33
CA GLU A 29 -1.56 7.21 -2.35
C GLU A 29 -2.82 6.91 -1.54
N VAL A 30 -3.89 6.45 -2.20
CA VAL A 30 -5.13 6.04 -1.54
C VAL A 30 -4.90 4.87 -0.59
N VAL A 31 -4.15 3.85 -1.05
CA VAL A 31 -3.77 2.69 -0.23
C VAL A 31 -3.01 3.14 1.02
N LYS A 32 -1.98 3.98 0.87
CA LYS A 32 -1.18 4.51 2.00
C LYS A 32 -2.02 5.36 2.95
N ALA A 33 -3.03 6.09 2.45
CA ALA A 33 -3.91 6.91 3.27
C ALA A 33 -4.93 6.10 4.09
N LYS A 34 -5.26 4.87 3.67
CA LYS A 34 -6.32 4.04 4.29
C LYS A 34 -5.79 2.84 5.06
N ILE A 35 -4.61 2.35 4.72
CA ILE A 35 -3.99 1.23 5.42
C ILE A 35 -3.24 1.75 6.65
N PRO A 36 -3.59 1.30 7.87
CA PRO A 36 -2.85 1.67 9.06
C PRO A 36 -1.45 1.06 8.98
N VAL A 37 -0.42 1.90 8.92
CA VAL A 37 0.92 1.48 9.35
C VAL A 37 0.83 1.13 10.83
N ALA A 38 1.25 -0.07 11.19
CA ALA A 38 1.37 -0.46 12.59
C ALA A 38 2.19 0.62 13.28
N LYS A 39 1.57 1.40 14.19
CA LYS A 39 2.31 2.27 15.11
C LYS A 39 3.31 1.36 15.80
N GLN A 40 4.59 1.42 15.41
CA GLN A 40 5.63 0.96 16.30
C GLN A 40 5.44 1.76 17.58
N VAL A 41 5.24 1.02 18.66
CA VAL A 41 5.23 1.53 20.01
C VAL A 41 6.57 2.21 20.23
N ILE A 42 6.66 3.51 19.95
CA ILE A 42 7.65 4.35 20.60
C ILE A 42 7.14 4.48 22.04
N ASN A 43 7.64 3.60 22.91
CA ASN A 43 7.44 3.70 24.35
C ASN A 43 7.83 5.11 24.80
N GLY A 44 7.00 5.67 25.70
CA GLY A 44 7.22 6.97 26.32
C GLY A 44 8.39 7.03 27.28
#